data_AF-K7F369-F1
#
_entry.id   AF-K7F369-F1
#
_cell.length_a   1.000
_cell.length_b   1.000
_cell.length_c   1.000
_cell.angle_alpha   90.00
_cell.angle_beta   90.00
_cell.angle_gamma   90.00
#
_symmetry.space_group_name_H-M   'P 1'
#
loop_
_entity.id
_entity.type
_entity.pdbx_description
1 polymer ?
#
loop_
_entity_poly.entity_id
_entity_poly.type
_entity_poly.pdbx_seq_one_letter_code
_entity_poly.pdbx_strand_id
1 'polypeptide(L)'
;MEELMLMELYCEDNPLLKKQPVSAIQEEEVWSLKEIAARFIFSQLTKEDSILHITVKRNSEACNILSKKQECAQCGQGFLNIWLECVRFVNVRQKMKISRNVHLLPIRTLLCSYKCFNRPGHGFFGISVP
;
A
#
# COMPACT_ATOMS: atom_id res chain seq x y z
N MET A 1 -35.48 -33.22 -11.28
CA MET A 1 -34.38 -32.25 -11.26
C MET A 1 -34.54 -31.53 -9.92
N GLU A 2 -33.71 -31.86 -8.94
CA GLU A 2 -33.83 -31.27 -7.60
C GLU A 2 -33.44 -29.78 -7.66
N GLU A 3 -34.29 -28.91 -7.14
CA GLU A 3 -34.00 -27.49 -6.97
C GLU A 3 -32.99 -27.32 -5.83
N LEU A 4 -31.72 -27.12 -6.18
CA LEU A 4 -30.68 -26.75 -5.23
C LEU A 4 -30.92 -25.31 -4.76
N MET A 5 -31.32 -25.15 -3.50
CA MET A 5 -31.41 -23.86 -2.81
C MET A 5 -30.00 -23.32 -2.54
N LEU A 6 -29.37 -22.75 -3.57
CA LEU A 6 -28.06 -22.11 -3.47
C LEU A 6 -28.19 -20.83 -2.64
N MET A 7 -27.93 -20.92 -1.33
CA MET A 7 -28.02 -19.78 -0.41
C MET A 7 -26.80 -18.86 -0.45
N GLU A 8 -25.61 -19.41 -0.75
CA GLU A 8 -24.36 -18.68 -0.73
C GLU A 8 -23.46 -19.12 -1.88
N LEU A 9 -22.76 -18.17 -2.50
CA LEU A 9 -21.79 -18.43 -3.55
C LEU A 9 -20.39 -18.16 -2.99
N TYR A 10 -19.70 -19.21 -2.54
CA TYR A 10 -18.33 -19.08 -2.08
C TYR A 10 -17.43 -18.67 -3.26
N CYS A 11 -16.67 -17.59 -3.09
CA CYS A 11 -15.74 -17.12 -4.12
C CYS A 11 -14.47 -17.98 -4.22
N GLU A 12 -14.06 -18.59 -3.11
CA GLU A 12 -12.85 -19.41 -3.05
C GLU A 12 -13.07 -20.71 -3.84
N ASP A 13 -12.17 -20.98 -4.80
CA ASP A 13 -12.18 -22.15 -5.67
C ASP A 13 -13.45 -22.43 -6.49
N ASN A 14 -14.28 -21.40 -6.68
CA ASN A 14 -15.41 -21.50 -7.60
C ASN A 14 -14.92 -21.59 -9.06
N PRO A 15 -15.16 -22.71 -9.78
CA PRO A 15 -14.70 -22.90 -11.15
C PRO A 15 -15.43 -22.01 -12.16
N LEU A 16 -16.57 -21.42 -11.77
CA LEU A 16 -17.35 -20.50 -12.61
C LEU A 16 -16.80 -19.07 -12.57
N LEU A 17 -15.96 -18.74 -11.58
CA LEU A 17 -15.36 -17.41 -11.46
C LEU A 17 -14.03 -17.36 -12.20
N LYS A 18 -13.88 -16.36 -13.09
CA LYS A 18 -12.59 -16.03 -13.68
C LYS A 18 -11.71 -15.43 -12.58
N LYS A 19 -10.63 -16.12 -12.22
CA LYS A 19 -9.60 -15.68 -11.26
C LYS A 19 -8.70 -14.58 -11.88
N GLN A 20 -9.31 -13.54 -12.45
CA GLN A 20 -8.62 -12.41 -13.07
C GLN A 20 -8.81 -11.15 -12.22
N PRO A 21 -7.74 -10.43 -11.88
CA PRO A 21 -7.86 -9.16 -11.19
C PRO A 21 -8.60 -8.15 -12.08
N VAL A 22 -9.54 -7.43 -11.50
CA VAL A 22 -10.25 -6.32 -12.15
C VAL A 22 -9.52 -5.03 -11.84
N SER A 23 -9.41 -4.14 -12.83
CA SER A 23 -8.85 -2.80 -12.61
C SER A 23 -9.78 -1.98 -11.74
N ALA A 24 -9.33 -1.62 -10.54
CA ALA A 24 -10.00 -0.62 -9.73
C ALA A 24 -9.77 0.76 -10.37
N ILE A 25 -10.77 1.28 -11.09
CA ILE A 25 -10.76 2.67 -11.54
C ILE A 25 -11.15 3.51 -10.33
N GLN A 26 -10.16 4.01 -9.60
CA GLN A 26 -10.37 4.90 -8.46
C GLN A 26 -9.96 6.32 -8.83
N GLU A 27 -10.78 7.28 -8.42
CA GLU A 27 -10.51 8.69 -8.62
C GLU A 27 -9.27 9.12 -7.83
N GLU A 28 -8.53 10.07 -8.37
CA GLU A 28 -7.36 10.58 -7.68
C GLU A 28 -7.80 11.47 -6.50
N GLU A 29 -7.52 11.01 -5.29
CA GLU A 29 -7.76 11.80 -4.08
C GLU A 29 -6.88 13.06 -4.07
N VAL A 30 -7.52 14.21 -3.83
CA VAL A 30 -6.83 15.48 -3.59
C VAL A 30 -6.18 15.43 -2.21
N TRP A 31 -4.87 15.69 -2.17
CA TRP A 31 -4.13 15.68 -0.91
C TRP A 31 -4.47 16.89 -0.03
N SER A 32 -4.56 16.66 1.28
CA SER A 32 -4.63 17.76 2.23
C SER A 32 -3.37 18.63 2.18
N LEU A 33 -3.49 19.91 2.53
CA LEU A 33 -2.34 20.81 2.64
C LEU A 33 -1.25 20.24 3.57
N LYS A 34 -1.67 19.58 4.65
CA LYS A 34 -0.78 18.89 5.60
C LYS A 34 0.05 17.80 4.91
N GLU A 35 -0.59 16.98 4.09
CA GLU A 35 0.07 15.90 3.35
C GLU A 35 1.04 16.47 2.30
N ILE A 36 0.62 17.50 1.56
CA ILE A 36 1.46 18.19 0.57
C ILE A 36 2.72 18.76 1.25
N ALA A 37 2.55 19.48 2.35
CA ALA A 37 3.65 20.07 3.11
C ALA A 37 4.60 19.00 3.67
N ALA A 38 4.06 17.91 4.22
CA ALA A 38 4.87 16.82 4.76
C ALA A 38 5.72 16.14 3.68
N ARG A 39 5.14 15.84 2.51
CA ARG A 39 5.88 15.26 1.37
C ARG A 39 7.01 16.16 0.90
N PHE A 40 6.76 17.47 0.83
CA PHE A 40 7.80 18.44 0.52
C PHE A 40 8.94 18.37 1.54
N ILE A 41 8.62 18.43 2.84
CA ILE A 41 9.62 18.35 3.91
C ILE A 41 10.41 17.04 3.83
N PHE A 42 9.74 15.89 3.66
CA PHE A 42 10.42 14.60 3.52
C PHE A 42 11.41 14.60 2.35
N SER A 43 11.02 15.14 1.19
CA SER A 43 11.90 15.24 0.02
C SER A 43 13.12 16.12 0.27
N GLN A 44 12.99 17.20 1.02
CA GLN A 44 14.13 18.05 1.37
C GLN A 44 15.02 17.43 2.44
N LEU A 45 14.45 16.74 3.43
CA LEU A 45 15.22 16.04 4.46
C LEU A 45 16.07 14.91 3.87
N THR A 46 15.59 14.22 2.82
CA THR A 46 16.41 13.24 2.08
C THR A 46 17.55 13.85 1.29
N LYS A 47 17.51 15.16 1.01
CA LYS A 47 18.61 15.91 0.35
C LYS A 47 19.59 16.51 1.35
N GLU A 48 19.48 16.15 2.63
CA GLU A 48 20.32 16.62 3.73
C GLU A 48 20.31 18.15 3.92
N ASP A 49 19.15 18.79 3.71
CA ASP A 49 19.00 20.21 4.06
C ASP A 49 19.13 20.43 5.58
N SER A 50 20.31 20.90 5.97
CA SER A 50 20.71 21.16 7.36
C SER A 50 19.80 22.15 8.09
N ILE A 51 19.30 23.19 7.39
CA ILE A 51 18.47 24.23 8.00
C ILE A 51 17.09 23.68 8.31
N LEU A 52 16.51 22.94 7.37
CA LEU A 52 15.23 22.26 7.57
C LEU A 52 15.31 21.24 8.70
N HIS A 53 16.39 20.46 8.77
CA HIS A 53 16.57 19.48 9.84
C HIS A 53 16.61 20.13 11.23
N ILE A 54 17.35 21.24 11.38
CA ILE A 54 17.41 21.99 12.64
C ILE A 54 16.05 22.60 12.98
N THR A 55 15.38 23.20 12.00
CA THR A 55 14.10 23.90 12.20
C THR A 55 12.99 22.92 12.59
N VAL A 56 12.90 21.77 11.90
CA VAL A 56 11.96 20.70 12.26
C VAL A 56 12.24 20.20 13.67
N LYS A 57 13.50 19.93 14.02
CA LYS A 57 13.88 19.44 15.35
C LYS A 57 13.52 20.40 16.48
N ARG A 58 13.52 21.71 16.22
CA ARG A 58 13.12 22.74 17.20
C ARG A 58 11.61 22.86 17.37
N ASN A 59 10.82 22.41 16.40
CA ASN A 59 9.36 22.44 16.46
C ASN A 59 8.84 21.05 16.87
N SER A 60 8.46 20.91 18.14
CA SER A 60 7.99 19.64 18.71
C SER A 60 6.74 19.09 17.99
N GLU A 61 5.81 19.96 17.57
CA GLU A 61 4.61 19.55 16.86
C GLU A 61 4.94 19.01 15.46
N ALA A 62 5.78 19.72 14.71
CA ALA A 62 6.24 19.27 13.40
C ALA A 62 6.99 17.94 13.50
N CYS A 63 7.88 17.79 14.47
CA CYS A 63 8.55 16.52 14.76
C CYS A 63 7.56 15.39 15.03
N ASN A 64 6.57 15.62 15.89
CA ASN A 64 5.57 14.60 16.21
C ASN A 64 4.74 14.19 14.99
N ILE A 65 4.36 15.15 14.14
CA ILE A 65 3.64 14.86 12.88
C ILE A 65 4.52 14.05 11.94
N LEU A 66 5.74 14.52 11.67
CA LEU A 66 6.67 13.91 10.70
C LEU A 66 7.20 12.55 11.17
N SER A 67 7.20 12.27 12.47
CA SER A 67 7.58 10.95 13.01
C SER A 67 6.68 9.82 12.52
N LYS A 68 5.45 10.12 12.10
CA LYS A 68 4.48 9.16 11.56
C LYS A 68 4.76 8.78 10.11
N LYS A 69 5.88 9.25 9.53
CA LYS A 69 6.31 8.96 8.16
C LYS A 69 6.14 7.48 7.84
N GLN A 70 5.43 7.21 6.75
CA GLN A 70 5.41 5.94 6.06
C GLN A 70 6.21 6.08 4.75
N GLU A 71 6.65 4.96 4.19
CA GLU A 71 7.36 4.93 2.91
C GLU A 71 6.57 4.16 1.87
N CYS A 72 6.44 4.74 0.68
CA CYS A 72 5.74 4.10 -0.42
C CYS A 72 6.58 2.97 -1.01
N ALA A 73 6.06 1.75 -1.01
CA ALA A 73 6.79 0.60 -1.56
C ALA A 73 7.03 0.68 -3.07
N GLN A 74 6.33 1.57 -3.79
CA GLN A 74 6.48 1.74 -5.23
C GLN A 74 7.42 2.88 -5.63
N CYS A 75 7.44 4.01 -4.91
CA CYS A 75 8.25 5.18 -5.29
C CYS A 75 9.31 5.58 -4.25
N GLY A 76 9.34 4.93 -3.07
CA GLY A 76 10.26 5.23 -1.97
C GLY A 76 10.02 6.58 -1.29
N GLN A 77 9.00 7.34 -1.69
CA GLN A 77 8.72 8.64 -1.11
C GLN A 77 7.99 8.51 0.24
N GLY A 78 8.30 9.43 1.15
CA GLY A 78 7.63 9.55 2.44
C GLY A 78 6.23 10.15 2.33
N PHE A 79 5.28 9.67 3.13
CA PHE A 79 3.92 10.21 3.22
C PHE A 79 3.37 10.06 4.66
N LEU A 80 2.26 10.74 5.00
CA LEU A 80 1.65 10.65 6.34
C LEU A 80 0.36 9.85 6.36
N ASN A 81 -0.67 10.30 5.64
CA ASN A 81 -2.05 9.85 5.87
C ASN A 81 -2.71 9.17 4.67
N ILE A 82 -2.34 9.54 3.45
CA ILE A 82 -3.00 8.98 2.26
C ILE A 82 -2.26 7.71 1.88
N TRP A 83 -2.85 6.57 2.29
CA TRP A 83 -2.32 5.25 1.99
C TRP A 83 -3.37 4.36 1.33
N LEU A 84 -2.90 3.59 0.37
CA LEU A 84 -3.60 2.41 -0.11
C LEU A 84 -2.96 1.21 0.55
N GLU A 85 -3.79 0.46 1.26
CA GLU A 85 -3.36 -0.81 1.81
C GLU A 85 -3.38 -1.87 0.71
N CYS A 86 -2.21 -2.40 0.44
CA CYS A 86 -1.97 -3.39 -0.58
C CYS A 86 -1.32 -4.64 0.01
N VAL A 87 -1.33 -5.71 -0.78
CA VAL A 87 -0.62 -6.94 -0.49
C VAL A 87 0.38 -7.21 -1.61
N ARG A 88 1.56 -7.66 -1.23
CA ARG A 88 2.53 -8.30 -2.14
C ARG A 88 2.69 -9.75 -1.76
N PHE A 89 2.63 -10.64 -2.74
CA PHE A 89 2.90 -12.06 -2.50
C PHE A 89 4.41 -12.34 -2.68
N VAL A 90 5.03 -12.90 -1.65
CA VAL A 90 6.46 -13.25 -1.66
C VAL A 90 6.61 -14.77 -1.66
N ASN A 91 7.49 -15.28 -2.53
CA ASN A 91 7.81 -16.69 -2.56
C ASN A 91 8.60 -17.10 -1.31
N VAL A 92 7.97 -17.92 -0.47
CA VAL A 92 8.53 -18.31 0.83
C VAL A 92 9.69 -19.29 0.64
N ARG A 93 9.62 -20.17 -0.36
CA ARG A 93 10.68 -21.17 -0.64
C ARG A 93 12.02 -20.53 -0.99
N GLN A 94 12.00 -19.37 -1.63
CA GLN A 94 13.23 -18.63 -1.99
C GLN A 94 13.83 -17.86 -0.82
N LYS A 95 13.04 -17.50 0.21
CA LYS A 95 13.49 -16.62 1.30
C LYS A 95 13.52 -17.26 2.69
N MET A 96 12.76 -18.32 2.94
CA MET A 96 12.63 -18.94 4.26
C MET A 96 12.50 -20.47 4.14
N LYS A 97 13.18 -21.21 5.02
CA LYS A 97 13.13 -22.69 5.09
C LYS A 97 11.84 -23.19 5.74
N ILE A 98 10.67 -22.73 5.28
CA ILE A 98 9.36 -23.04 5.87
C ILE A 98 8.68 -24.19 5.10
N SER A 99 7.75 -24.88 5.79
CA SER A 99 7.03 -26.09 5.37
C SER A 99 6.46 -26.04 3.95
N ARG A 100 6.37 -27.23 3.32
CA ARG A 100 6.13 -27.42 1.87
C ARG A 100 4.82 -26.85 1.33
N ASN A 101 3.85 -26.53 2.18
CA ASN A 101 2.46 -26.24 1.81
C ASN A 101 2.18 -24.76 1.53
N VAL A 102 3.02 -23.82 1.98
CA VAL A 102 2.83 -22.38 1.72
C VAL A 102 3.88 -21.91 0.72
N HIS A 103 3.44 -21.62 -0.51
CA HIS A 103 4.33 -21.18 -1.59
C HIS A 103 4.46 -19.66 -1.67
N LEU A 104 3.38 -18.94 -1.39
CA LEU A 104 3.29 -17.49 -1.47
C LEU A 104 2.76 -16.94 -0.14
N LEU A 105 3.51 -16.03 0.49
CA LEU A 105 3.07 -15.34 1.69
C LEU A 105 2.59 -13.93 1.31
N PRO A 106 1.34 -13.57 1.63
CA PRO A 106 0.88 -12.19 1.50
C PRO A 106 1.57 -11.31 2.56
N ILE A 107 2.22 -10.23 2.12
CA ILE A 107 2.84 -9.23 2.98
C ILE A 107 2.13 -7.90 2.76
N ARG A 108 1.61 -7.35 3.85
CA ARG A 108 1.02 -6.01 3.89
C ARG A 108 2.03 -4.97 3.40
N THR A 109 1.59 -4.11 2.49
CA THR A 109 2.41 -3.10 1.84
C THR A 109 1.61 -1.81 1.70
N LEU A 110 2.24 -0.66 1.88
CA LEU A 110 1.58 0.64 1.78
C LEU A 110 2.04 1.38 0.52
N LEU A 111 1.09 1.98 -0.19
CA LEU A 111 1.34 2.87 -1.32
C LEU A 111 0.78 4.27 -1.02
N CYS A 112 1.48 5.30 -1.49
CA CYS A 112 1.14 6.68 -1.15
C CYS A 112 0.01 7.31 -1.99
N SER A 113 -0.46 6.63 -3.06
CA SER A 113 -1.49 7.14 -3.97
C SER A 113 -1.92 6.11 -5.02
N TYR A 114 -3.09 6.33 -5.61
CA TYR A 114 -3.56 5.58 -6.78
C TYR A 114 -2.64 5.74 -7.99
N LYS A 115 -1.98 6.90 -8.16
CA LYS A 115 -0.93 7.06 -9.16
C LYS A 115 0.22 6.05 -9.02
N CYS A 116 0.58 5.67 -7.79
CA CYS A 116 1.58 4.62 -7.58
C CYS A 116 1.00 3.23 -7.82
N PHE A 117 -0.23 2.98 -7.36
CA PHE A 117 -0.93 1.70 -7.54
C PHE A 117 -1.30 1.38 -9.00
N ASN A 118 -1.53 2.39 -9.83
CA ASN A 118 -1.89 2.21 -11.24
C ASN A 118 -0.66 2.06 -12.14
N ARG A 119 0.57 2.11 -11.60
CA ARG A 119 1.76 1.85 -12.40
C ARG A 119 1.85 0.35 -12.71
N PRO A 120 2.02 -0.05 -13.97
CA PRO A 120 2.10 -1.46 -14.31
C PRO A 120 3.36 -2.10 -13.71
N GLY A 121 3.29 -3.42 -13.45
CA GLY A 121 4.47 -4.26 -13.21
C GLY A 121 4.99 -4.35 -11.77
N HIS A 122 4.32 -3.77 -10.77
CA HIS A 122 4.80 -3.81 -9.38
C HIS A 122 4.30 -5.02 -8.56
N GLY A 123 3.25 -5.72 -9.00
CA GLY A 123 2.73 -6.91 -8.31
C GLY A 123 2.17 -6.62 -6.90
N PHE A 124 1.56 -5.45 -6.73
CA PHE A 124 0.82 -5.07 -5.53
C PHE A 124 -0.66 -5.20 -5.84
N PHE A 125 -1.43 -5.76 -4.91
CA PHE A 125 -2.87 -5.97 -5.04
C PHE A 125 -3.57 -5.19 -3.94
N GLY A 126 -4.49 -4.30 -4.31
CA GLY A 126 -5.27 -3.53 -3.34
C GLY A 126 -6.20 -4.45 -2.55
N ILE A 127 -6.35 -4.18 -1.25
CA ILE A 127 -7.35 -4.87 -0.43
C ILE A 127 -8.66 -4.11 -0.58
N SER A 128 -9.66 -4.72 -1.21
CA SER A 128 -11.03 -4.19 -1.17
C SER A 128 -11.61 -4.50 0.19
N VAL A 129 -12.06 -3.46 0.90
CA VAL A 129 -12.88 -3.63 2.12
C VAL A 129 -14.35 -3.69 1.67
N PRO A 130 -15.17 -4.60 2.22
CA PRO A 130 -16.61 -4.71 1.90
C PRO A 130 -17.40 -3.43 2.16
#